data_AF-A0A0R3SVQ1-F1
#
_entry.id   AF-A0A0R3SVQ1-F1
#
_cell.length_a   1.000
_cell.length_b   1.000
_cell.length_c   1.000
_cell.angle_alpha   90.00
_cell.angle_beta   90.00
_cell.angle_gamma   90.00
#
_symmetry.space_group_name_H-M   'P 1'
#
loop_
_entity.id
_entity.type
_entity.pdbx_description
1 polymer ?
#
loop_
_entity_poly.entity_id
_entity_poly.type
_entity_poly.pdbx_seq_one_letter_code
_entity_poly.pdbx_strand_id
1 'polypeptide(L)'
;MDVPHEEIVKEFEELEAAAEKVISSQEKCKLYEINRRKSQEAINRLNDANAPSNVWACLSHQFFKVPKNSLKTALRSDIQTLAGEIDVLRAQIKEDLEELRELEGKESLKGFNLKPLSQDELFAVTGDPVISSPFQNKSHRRYNPLTQEWVVVSPNRINRPWTGAVEKVASPSSGTKESSASQQTPPKSTALAPGATRSNGAVNPFYESTYTFPNDFPAFSARVEGEESHDFSEDAKRAQSTDPLFARAPASGECYVTCFHPRPDLTLALMNLEDIVKVVEEWARLTHQCSERGFQWIQIFENRGEIMGCSNPHPHCQTWASDFIPTRALRSDQGQQDYFNQHKRPLLLDYVKRELAAKERIVVSNTDWVILVPWWASWPFETMVLPRNRHVGRLDELSPEECSSLANIMSQILIAYDNLFETSFPYSFGWYQTPLQKSEKAAYWQLHGIYFPPLLRSATVKKHMVGYELLAEVQRDLVPEKAADLLRQAAIKKHYLKRVC
;
A
#
# COMPACT_ATOMS: atom_id res chain seq x y z
N MET A 1 -29.09 -42.07 -3.14
CA MET A 1 -28.56 -42.98 -4.17
C MET A 1 -27.08 -43.05 -3.90
N ASP A 2 -26.60 -44.16 -3.36
CA ASP A 2 -25.16 -44.37 -3.13
C ASP A 2 -24.49 -44.50 -4.49
N VAL A 3 -23.65 -43.52 -4.83
CA VAL A 3 -22.75 -43.62 -5.98
C VAL A 3 -21.73 -44.73 -5.64
N PRO A 4 -21.58 -45.78 -6.47
CA PRO A 4 -20.62 -46.84 -6.24
C PRO A 4 -19.21 -46.25 -6.03
N HIS A 5 -18.49 -46.71 -5.01
CA HIS A 5 -17.14 -46.24 -4.69
C HIS A 5 -16.17 -46.31 -5.90
N GLU A 6 -16.41 -47.24 -6.84
CA GLU A 6 -15.63 -47.36 -8.08
C GLU A 6 -15.86 -46.20 -9.05
N GLU A 7 -17.06 -45.61 -9.12
CA GLU A 7 -17.33 -44.42 -9.95
C GLU A 7 -16.61 -43.18 -9.41
N ILE A 8 -16.60 -43.00 -8.08
CA ILE A 8 -15.93 -41.86 -7.43
C ILE A 8 -14.41 -41.90 -7.68
N VAL A 9 -13.79 -43.08 -7.55
CA VAL A 9 -12.34 -43.23 -7.79
C VAL A 9 -11.99 -42.90 -9.23
N LYS A 10 -12.80 -43.34 -10.19
CA LYS A 10 -12.60 -43.06 -11.61
C LYS A 10 -12.73 -41.58 -11.94
N GLU A 11 -13.72 -40.89 -11.34
CA GLU A 11 -13.87 -39.43 -11.48
C GLU A 11 -12.64 -38.67 -10.94
N PHE A 12 -12.08 -39.11 -9.81
CA PHE A 12 -10.85 -38.50 -9.27
C PHE A 12 -9.62 -38.75 -10.16
N GLU A 13 -9.48 -39.94 -10.72
CA GLU A 13 -8.39 -40.25 -11.67
C GLU A 13 -8.46 -39.38 -12.93
N GLU A 14 -9.66 -39.20 -13.49
CA GLU A 14 -9.89 -38.33 -14.66
C GLU A 14 -9.59 -36.86 -14.35
N LEU A 15 -9.99 -36.38 -13.17
CA LEU A 15 -9.72 -35.02 -12.70
C LEU A 15 -8.21 -34.77 -12.46
N GLU A 16 -7.51 -35.74 -11.85
CA GLU A 16 -6.08 -35.64 -11.61
C GLU A 16 -5.27 -35.63 -12.92
N ALA A 17 -5.63 -36.49 -13.88
CA ALA A 17 -5.00 -36.53 -15.20
C ALA A 17 -5.17 -35.20 -15.97
N ALA A 18 -6.36 -34.60 -15.91
CA ALA A 18 -6.63 -33.29 -16.52
C ALA A 18 -5.81 -32.17 -15.85
N ALA A 19 -5.70 -32.19 -14.52
CA ALA A 19 -4.89 -31.22 -13.79
C ALA A 19 -3.39 -31.34 -14.11
N GLU A 20 -2.87 -32.57 -14.21
CA GLU A 20 -1.47 -32.83 -14.55
C GLU A 20 -1.12 -32.31 -15.96
N LYS A 21 -2.02 -32.47 -16.93
CA LYS A 21 -1.88 -31.96 -18.29
C LYS A 21 -1.75 -30.43 -18.32
N VAL A 22 -2.58 -29.71 -17.55
CA VAL A 22 -2.51 -28.25 -17.41
C VAL A 22 -1.16 -27.83 -16.82
N ILE A 23 -0.74 -28.47 -15.73
CA ILE A 23 0.51 -28.14 -15.03
C ILE A 23 1.72 -28.37 -15.95
N SER A 24 1.78 -29.52 -16.62
CA SER A 24 2.86 -29.87 -17.55
C SER A 24 2.99 -28.84 -18.69
N SER A 25 1.87 -28.45 -19.30
CA SER A 25 1.85 -27.43 -20.36
C SER A 25 2.29 -26.06 -19.85
N GLN A 26 1.89 -25.66 -18.63
CA GLN A 26 2.33 -24.42 -17.99
C GLN A 26 3.84 -24.40 -17.71
N GLU A 27 4.40 -25.51 -17.21
CA GLU A 27 5.83 -25.64 -16.96
C GLU A 27 6.64 -25.54 -18.25
N LYS A 28 6.17 -26.20 -19.32
CA LYS A 28 6.80 -26.14 -20.64
C LYS A 28 6.76 -24.72 -21.22
N CYS A 29 5.62 -24.04 -21.10
CA CYS A 29 5.47 -22.64 -21.53
C CYS A 29 6.46 -21.73 -20.79
N LYS A 30 6.60 -21.90 -19.48
CA LYS A 30 7.56 -21.15 -18.65
C LYS A 30 9.00 -21.40 -19.09
N LEU A 31 9.37 -22.65 -19.37
CA LEU A 31 10.70 -23.01 -19.85
C LEU A 31 11.03 -22.32 -21.18
N TYR A 32 10.09 -22.33 -22.13
CA TYR A 32 10.28 -21.68 -23.43
C TYR A 32 10.40 -20.16 -23.31
N GLU A 33 9.65 -19.54 -22.40
CA GLU A 33 9.72 -18.11 -22.17
C GLU A 33 11.06 -17.69 -21.53
N ILE A 34 11.63 -18.55 -20.67
CA ILE A 34 12.99 -18.39 -20.13
C ILE A 34 14.03 -18.47 -21.26
N ASN A 35 13.94 -19.49 -22.13
CA ASN A 35 14.89 -19.69 -23.22
C ASN A 35 14.83 -18.54 -24.22
N ARG A 36 13.63 -18.10 -24.60
CA ARG A 36 13.42 -16.96 -25.51
C ARG A 36 14.06 -15.69 -24.97
N ARG A 37 13.99 -15.46 -23.66
CA ARG A 37 14.63 -14.33 -22.99
C ARG A 37 16.15 -14.43 -22.98
N LYS A 38 16.71 -15.61 -22.72
CA LYS A 38 18.16 -15.83 -22.82
C LYS A 38 18.67 -15.51 -24.22
N SER A 39 17.94 -15.94 -25.25
CA SER A 39 18.26 -15.64 -26.65
C SER A 39 18.18 -14.14 -26.95
N GLN A 40 17.17 -13.43 -26.42
CA GLN A 40 17.07 -11.97 -26.55
C GLN A 40 18.20 -11.22 -25.82
N GLU A 41 18.56 -11.66 -24.63
CA GLU A 41 19.66 -11.08 -23.86
C GLU A 41 21.01 -11.28 -24.57
N ALA A 42 21.21 -12.45 -25.17
CA ALA A 42 22.38 -12.74 -26.00
C ALA A 42 22.44 -11.80 -27.22
N ILE A 43 21.32 -11.55 -27.92
CA ILE A 43 21.27 -10.56 -29.01
C ILE A 43 21.65 -9.16 -28.52
N ASN A 44 21.14 -8.74 -27.36
CA ASN A 44 21.44 -7.42 -26.81
C ASN A 44 22.95 -7.26 -26.52
N ARG A 45 23.59 -8.28 -25.94
CA ARG A 45 25.06 -8.30 -25.76
C ARG A 45 25.81 -8.27 -27.10
N LEU A 46 25.32 -9.01 -28.10
CA LEU A 46 25.91 -8.98 -29.45
C LEU A 46 25.67 -7.65 -30.18
N ASN A 47 24.78 -6.77 -29.71
CA ASN A 47 24.59 -5.44 -30.29
C ASN A 47 25.57 -4.40 -29.73
N ASP A 48 26.38 -4.74 -28.73
CA ASP A 48 27.47 -3.88 -28.26
C ASP A 48 28.47 -3.63 -29.42
N ALA A 49 28.85 -2.35 -29.58
CA ALA A 49 29.81 -1.89 -30.55
C ALA A 49 31.21 -2.49 -30.30
N ASN A 50 31.53 -2.80 -29.04
CA ASN A 50 32.80 -3.38 -28.63
C ASN A 50 32.84 -4.92 -28.75
N ALA A 51 31.73 -5.57 -29.10
CA ALA A 51 31.69 -7.04 -29.19
C ALA A 51 32.48 -7.56 -30.41
N PRO A 52 33.40 -8.53 -30.23
CA PRO A 52 34.31 -9.01 -31.27
C PRO A 52 33.58 -9.66 -32.45
N SER A 53 34.24 -9.70 -33.62
CA SER A 53 33.68 -10.27 -34.86
C SER A 53 33.35 -11.77 -34.76
N ASN A 54 34.13 -12.50 -33.96
CA ASN A 54 33.88 -13.89 -33.60
C ASN A 54 33.67 -14.00 -32.08
N VAL A 55 32.62 -14.71 -31.68
CA VAL A 55 32.19 -14.84 -30.28
C VAL A 55 32.13 -16.32 -29.90
N TRP A 56 32.41 -16.61 -28.63
CA TRP A 56 32.21 -17.95 -28.08
C TRP A 56 30.73 -18.13 -27.71
N ALA A 57 30.11 -19.18 -28.24
CA ALA A 57 28.78 -19.63 -27.89
C ALA A 57 28.88 -21.00 -27.20
N CYS A 58 28.12 -21.21 -26.13
CA CYS A 58 28.00 -22.51 -25.49
C CYS A 58 26.69 -23.17 -25.94
N LEU A 59 26.78 -24.38 -26.48
CA LEU A 59 25.63 -25.22 -26.78
C LEU A 59 25.76 -26.51 -25.96
N SER A 60 24.82 -26.73 -25.05
CA SER A 60 24.85 -27.80 -24.04
C SER A 60 26.12 -27.74 -23.17
N HIS A 61 27.15 -28.50 -23.54
CA HIS A 61 28.42 -28.62 -22.79
C HIS A 61 29.64 -28.37 -23.69
N GLN A 62 29.44 -27.81 -24.88
CA GLN A 62 30.50 -27.55 -25.86
C GLN A 62 30.52 -26.07 -26.23
N PHE A 63 31.73 -25.52 -26.40
CA PHE A 63 31.95 -24.13 -26.79
C PHE A 63 32.38 -24.06 -28.26
N PHE A 64 31.70 -23.20 -29.02
CA PHE A 64 31.97 -22.97 -30.43
C PHE A 64 32.33 -21.51 -30.63
N LYS A 65 33.38 -21.24 -31.42
CA LYS A 65 33.70 -19.90 -31.86
C LYS A 65 32.99 -19.63 -33.19
N VAL A 66 32.04 -18.71 -33.18
CA VAL A 66 31.13 -18.45 -34.31
C VAL A 66 31.13 -16.97 -34.71
N PRO A 67 30.91 -16.65 -35.99
CA PRO A 67 30.75 -15.26 -36.42
C PRO A 67 29.54 -14.60 -35.75
N LYS A 68 29.73 -13.37 -35.28
CA LYS A 68 28.72 -12.54 -34.59
C LYS A 68 27.40 -12.45 -35.36
N ASN A 69 27.46 -12.20 -36.67
CA ASN A 69 26.26 -12.04 -37.51
C ASN A 69 25.50 -13.36 -37.69
N SER A 70 26.22 -14.48 -37.90
CA SER A 70 25.62 -15.81 -38.00
C SER A 70 24.90 -16.21 -36.71
N LEU A 71 25.52 -15.95 -35.54
CA LEU A 71 24.90 -16.22 -34.25
C LEU A 71 23.67 -15.34 -34.00
N LYS A 72 23.69 -14.05 -34.38
CA LYS A 72 22.51 -13.18 -34.29
C LYS A 72 21.33 -13.71 -35.11
N THR A 73 21.58 -14.17 -36.33
CA THR A 73 20.53 -14.74 -37.18
C THR A 73 19.93 -15.99 -36.56
N ALA A 74 20.78 -16.90 -36.05
CA ALA A 74 20.33 -18.12 -35.38
C ALA A 74 19.47 -17.82 -34.13
N LEU A 75 19.93 -16.89 -33.27
CA LEU A 75 19.19 -16.48 -32.07
C LEU A 75 17.85 -15.80 -32.40
N ARG A 76 17.76 -15.04 -33.49
CA ARG A 76 16.49 -14.45 -33.94
C ARG A 76 15.50 -15.52 -34.40
N SER A 77 15.99 -16.52 -35.14
CA SER A 77 15.18 -17.68 -35.53
C SER A 77 14.66 -18.43 -34.31
N ASP A 78 15.54 -18.68 -33.33
CA ASP A 78 15.18 -19.35 -32.07
C ASP A 78 14.10 -18.59 -31.29
N ILE A 79 14.19 -17.26 -31.20
CA ILE A 79 13.16 -16.42 -30.59
C ILE A 79 11.81 -16.55 -31.30
N GLN A 80 11.81 -16.62 -32.63
CA GLN A 80 10.59 -16.76 -33.42
C GLN A 80 9.96 -18.14 -33.25
N THR A 81 10.78 -19.20 -33.26
CA THR A 81 10.34 -20.57 -33.00
C THR A 81 9.74 -20.69 -31.60
N LEU A 82 10.44 -20.21 -30.57
CA LEU A 82 9.96 -20.25 -29.19
C LEU A 82 8.68 -19.42 -28.99
N ALA A 83 8.56 -18.27 -29.67
CA ALA A 83 7.32 -17.48 -29.63
C ALA A 83 6.13 -18.27 -30.20
N GLY A 84 6.31 -18.93 -31.35
CA GLY A 84 5.28 -19.78 -31.93
C GLY A 84 4.90 -20.95 -31.03
N GLU A 85 5.88 -21.63 -30.42
CA GLU A 85 5.61 -22.73 -29.50
C GLU A 85 4.90 -22.28 -28.22
N ILE A 86 5.22 -21.09 -27.70
CA ILE A 86 4.52 -20.49 -26.56
C ILE A 86 3.05 -20.21 -26.91
N ASP A 87 2.77 -19.67 -28.09
CA ASP A 87 1.39 -19.37 -28.51
C ASP A 87 0.56 -20.66 -28.66
N VAL A 88 1.14 -21.73 -29.21
CA VAL A 88 0.51 -23.06 -29.28
C VAL A 88 0.24 -23.60 -27.87
N LEU A 89 1.20 -23.54 -26.95
CA LEU A 89 1.01 -24.00 -25.58
C LEU A 89 -0.04 -23.19 -24.83
N ARG A 90 -0.12 -21.87 -25.04
CA ARG A 90 -1.15 -21.03 -24.42
C ARG A 90 -2.55 -21.37 -24.92
N ALA A 91 -2.70 -21.69 -26.20
CA ALA A 91 -3.95 -22.18 -26.75
C ALA A 91 -4.33 -23.53 -26.12
N GLN A 92 -3.37 -24.47 -26.03
CA GLN A 92 -3.60 -25.77 -25.41
C GLN A 92 -3.96 -25.67 -23.92
N ILE A 93 -3.26 -24.85 -23.15
CA ILE A 93 -3.55 -24.62 -21.71
C ILE A 93 -4.97 -24.10 -21.53
N LYS A 94 -5.46 -23.28 -22.46
CA LYS A 94 -6.83 -22.76 -22.40
C LYS A 94 -7.86 -23.88 -22.59
N GLU A 95 -7.66 -24.73 -23.59
CA GLU A 95 -8.51 -25.91 -23.84
C GLU A 95 -8.47 -26.87 -22.64
N ASP A 96 -7.28 -27.19 -22.13
CA ASP A 96 -7.10 -28.10 -20.99
C ASP A 96 -7.72 -27.55 -19.69
N LEU A 97 -7.71 -26.22 -19.50
CA LEU A 97 -8.37 -25.56 -18.37
C LEU A 97 -9.90 -25.53 -18.48
N GLU A 98 -10.44 -25.48 -19.70
CA GLU A 98 -11.88 -25.60 -19.94
C GLU A 98 -12.33 -27.04 -19.62
N GLU A 99 -11.60 -28.05 -20.10
CA GLU A 99 -11.84 -29.48 -19.77
C GLU A 99 -11.78 -29.74 -18.25
N LEU A 100 -10.75 -29.23 -17.56
CA LEU A 100 -10.63 -29.38 -16.10
C LEU A 100 -11.80 -28.72 -15.35
N ARG A 101 -12.29 -27.56 -15.81
CA ARG A 101 -13.41 -26.88 -15.16
C ARG A 101 -14.74 -27.59 -15.35
N GLU A 102 -14.94 -28.21 -16.52
CA GLU A 102 -16.10 -29.06 -16.78
C GLU A 102 -16.12 -30.25 -15.82
N LEU A 103 -14.98 -30.93 -15.64
CA LEU A 103 -14.83 -32.02 -14.66
C LEU A 103 -15.04 -31.56 -13.21
N GLU A 104 -14.65 -30.33 -12.86
CA GLU A 104 -14.87 -29.73 -11.53
C GLU A 104 -16.32 -29.21 -11.31
N GLY A 105 -17.20 -29.27 -12.31
CA GLY A 105 -18.55 -28.70 -12.24
C GLY A 105 -18.59 -27.17 -12.11
N LYS A 106 -17.54 -26.47 -12.54
CA LYS A 106 -17.41 -25.00 -12.45
C LYS A 106 -17.84 -24.33 -13.76
N GLU A 107 -18.36 -23.10 -13.66
CA GLU A 107 -18.70 -22.31 -14.85
C GLU A 107 -17.48 -22.04 -15.75
N SER A 108 -17.73 -21.98 -17.07
CA SER A 108 -16.71 -21.72 -18.08
C SER A 108 -16.04 -20.35 -17.89
N LEU A 109 -14.76 -20.26 -18.27
CA LEU A 109 -13.99 -19.03 -18.19
C LEU A 109 -14.52 -18.00 -19.21
N LYS A 110 -15.32 -17.03 -18.76
CA LYS A 110 -15.59 -15.81 -19.53
C LYS A 110 -14.35 -14.90 -19.54
N GLY A 111 -13.33 -15.30 -20.29
CA GLY A 111 -12.19 -14.45 -20.62
C GLY A 111 -12.51 -13.63 -21.88
N PHE A 112 -12.36 -12.31 -21.80
CA PHE A 112 -12.18 -11.52 -23.02
C PHE A 112 -10.83 -11.97 -23.61
N ASN A 113 -10.83 -12.47 -24.86
CA ASN A 113 -9.67 -12.93 -25.62
C ASN A 113 -8.69 -11.76 -25.92
N LEU A 114 -8.21 -11.09 -24.88
CA LEU A 114 -7.37 -9.91 -24.96
C LEU A 114 -5.94 -10.35 -25.21
N LYS A 115 -5.48 -10.14 -26.44
CA LYS A 115 -4.04 -10.16 -26.72
C LYS A 115 -3.39 -8.95 -26.02
N PRO A 116 -2.18 -9.09 -25.48
CA PRO A 116 -1.41 -7.93 -25.05
C PRO A 116 -1.28 -6.97 -26.24
N LEU A 117 -1.65 -5.70 -26.04
CA LEU A 117 -1.48 -4.66 -27.06
C LEU A 117 -0.01 -4.63 -27.48
N SER A 118 0.23 -4.69 -28.79
CA SER A 118 1.55 -4.37 -29.32
C SER A 118 1.94 -2.94 -28.95
N GLN A 119 3.24 -2.65 -28.98
CA GLN A 119 3.74 -1.33 -28.60
C GLN A 119 3.15 -0.21 -29.49
N ASP A 120 2.81 -0.54 -30.73
CA ASP A 120 2.19 0.35 -31.71
C ASP A 120 0.68 0.51 -31.46
N GLU A 121 -0.02 -0.56 -31.08
CA GLU A 121 -1.45 -0.50 -30.72
C GLU A 121 -1.67 0.24 -29.39
N LEU A 122 -0.75 0.09 -28.44
CA LEU A 122 -0.77 0.87 -27.20
C LEU A 122 -0.64 2.37 -27.51
N PHE A 123 0.23 2.73 -28.46
CA PHE A 123 0.43 4.10 -28.92
C PHE A 123 -0.82 4.68 -29.60
N ALA A 124 -1.51 3.86 -30.40
CA ALA A 124 -2.73 4.25 -31.12
C ALA A 124 -3.96 4.40 -30.19
N VAL A 125 -4.02 3.63 -29.10
CA VAL A 125 -5.12 3.68 -28.12
C VAL A 125 -4.96 4.85 -27.14
N THR A 126 -3.73 5.25 -26.81
CA THR A 126 -3.46 6.33 -25.84
C THR A 126 -3.44 7.74 -26.43
N GLY A 127 -3.93 7.93 -27.66
CA GLY A 127 -4.07 9.20 -28.39
C GLY A 127 -3.50 10.46 -27.71
N ASP A 128 -2.42 10.99 -28.27
CA ASP A 128 -1.67 12.21 -27.96
C ASP A 128 -1.40 12.58 -26.48
N PRO A 129 -0.16 12.99 -26.15
CA PRO A 129 0.27 13.11 -24.78
C PRO A 129 -0.40 14.30 -24.09
N VAL A 130 -1.24 14.01 -23.09
CA VAL A 130 -1.48 14.93 -21.98
C VAL A 130 -0.11 15.20 -21.34
N ILE A 131 0.47 16.35 -21.70
CA ILE A 131 1.74 16.93 -21.23
C ILE A 131 2.87 15.89 -21.15
N SER A 132 3.59 15.74 -22.27
CA SER A 132 4.77 14.88 -22.37
C SER A 132 5.86 15.32 -21.38
N SER A 133 5.89 14.70 -20.19
CA SER A 133 7.08 14.72 -19.36
C SER A 133 8.20 14.03 -20.14
N PRO A 134 9.38 14.66 -20.33
CA PRO A 134 10.49 14.09 -21.10
C PRO A 134 11.05 12.77 -20.51
N PHE A 135 10.50 12.30 -19.38
CA PHE A 135 10.94 11.12 -18.64
C PHE A 135 9.87 10.01 -18.50
N GLN A 136 8.74 10.06 -19.22
CA GLN A 136 7.66 9.07 -19.05
C GLN A 136 8.14 7.60 -19.08
N ASN A 137 9.17 7.30 -19.89
CA ASN A 137 9.76 5.96 -19.98
C ASN A 137 11.20 5.86 -19.46
N LYS A 138 11.72 6.90 -18.79
CA LYS A 138 13.08 6.93 -18.24
C LYS A 138 13.05 7.02 -16.72
N SER A 139 13.96 6.29 -16.07
CA SER A 139 14.17 6.44 -14.64
C SER A 139 14.60 7.87 -14.31
N HIS A 140 14.02 8.43 -13.26
CA HIS A 140 14.28 9.80 -12.79
C HIS A 140 14.11 9.86 -11.27
N ARG A 141 14.46 10.99 -10.66
CA ARG A 141 14.30 11.22 -9.22
C ARG A 141 13.28 12.32 -8.98
N ARG A 142 12.48 12.18 -7.93
CA ARG A 142 11.51 13.20 -7.47
C ARG A 142 11.83 13.60 -6.04
N TYR A 143 11.86 14.89 -5.77
CA TYR A 143 12.19 15.44 -4.46
C TYR A 143 10.95 15.51 -3.56
N ASN A 144 11.11 15.06 -2.31
CA ASN A 144 10.15 15.23 -1.21
C ASN A 144 10.57 16.44 -0.37
N PRO A 145 9.88 17.59 -0.48
CA PRO A 145 10.25 18.78 0.30
C PRO A 145 9.86 18.68 1.79
N LEU A 146 9.01 17.73 2.19
CA LEU A 146 8.67 17.50 3.61
C LEU A 146 9.82 16.83 4.36
N THR A 147 10.40 15.78 3.79
CA THR A 147 11.48 15.02 4.44
C THR A 147 12.87 15.39 3.94
N GLN A 148 12.95 16.25 2.91
CA GLN A 148 14.17 16.64 2.21
C GLN A 148 14.91 15.45 1.59
N GLU A 149 14.16 14.46 1.11
CA GLU A 149 14.66 13.22 0.53
C GLU A 149 14.30 13.12 -0.95
N TRP A 150 14.96 12.21 -1.67
CA TRP A 150 14.65 11.92 -3.06
C TRP A 150 14.04 10.52 -3.20
N VAL A 151 13.20 10.34 -4.21
CA VAL A 151 12.60 9.06 -4.58
C VAL A 151 12.98 8.71 -6.01
N VAL A 152 13.56 7.53 -6.20
CA VAL A 152 13.84 6.98 -7.53
C VAL A 152 12.54 6.45 -8.14
N VAL A 153 12.16 6.98 -9.29
CA VAL A 153 10.99 6.53 -10.07
C VAL A 153 11.50 5.76 -11.28
N SER A 154 11.11 4.49 -11.41
CA SER A 154 11.54 3.63 -12.51
C SER A 154 10.35 2.95 -13.21
N PRO A 155 9.70 3.66 -14.15
CA PRO A 155 8.42 3.24 -14.75
C PRO A 155 8.43 1.82 -15.37
N ASN A 156 9.57 1.41 -15.93
CA ASN A 156 9.70 0.12 -16.62
C ASN A 156 9.80 -1.09 -15.67
N ARG A 157 10.04 -0.88 -14.36
CA ARG A 157 10.22 -1.99 -13.40
C ARG A 157 8.94 -2.78 -13.15
N ILE A 158 7.78 -2.15 -13.33
CA ILE A 158 6.48 -2.82 -13.14
C ILE A 158 6.31 -4.03 -14.10
N ASN A 159 6.97 -4.01 -15.26
CA ASN A 159 6.90 -5.07 -16.27
C ASN A 159 7.82 -6.27 -15.98
N ARG A 160 8.66 -6.20 -14.95
CA ARG A 160 9.52 -7.33 -14.56
C ARG A 160 8.66 -8.47 -14.02
N PRO A 161 8.71 -9.70 -14.52
CA PRO A 161 7.90 -10.78 -13.96
C PRO A 161 8.31 -11.08 -12.52
N TRP A 162 7.30 -11.36 -11.71
CA TRP A 162 7.43 -11.69 -10.30
C TRP A 162 7.31 -13.20 -10.13
N THR A 163 8.34 -13.81 -9.53
CA THR A 163 8.36 -15.23 -9.14
C THR A 163 8.66 -15.38 -7.64
N GLY A 164 8.53 -14.28 -6.88
CA GLY A 164 8.82 -14.24 -5.46
C GLY A 164 7.60 -14.59 -4.61
N ALA A 165 7.64 -14.21 -3.33
CA ALA A 165 6.57 -14.49 -2.36
C ALA A 165 5.21 -13.98 -2.85
N VAL A 166 4.18 -14.77 -2.53
CA VAL A 166 2.77 -14.49 -2.82
C VAL A 166 2.07 -14.44 -1.47
N GLU A 167 1.46 -13.31 -1.15
CA GLU A 167 0.74 -13.11 0.10
C GLU A 167 -0.57 -13.91 0.12
N LYS A 168 -0.99 -14.33 1.31
CA LYS A 168 -2.33 -14.90 1.50
C LYS A 168 -3.35 -13.77 1.33
N VAL A 169 -4.36 -13.99 0.49
CA VAL A 169 -5.50 -13.06 0.40
C VAL A 169 -6.24 -13.13 1.72
N ALA A 170 -6.52 -11.97 2.34
CA ALA A 170 -7.41 -11.92 3.49
C ALA A 170 -8.76 -12.51 3.06
N SER A 171 -9.18 -13.62 3.68
CA SER A 171 -10.51 -14.18 3.42
C SER A 171 -11.54 -13.09 3.65
N PRO A 172 -12.52 -12.90 2.76
CA PRO A 172 -13.66 -12.07 3.10
C PRO A 172 -14.24 -12.66 4.38
N SER A 173 -14.26 -11.89 5.47
CA SER A 173 -15.11 -12.18 6.62
C SER A 173 -16.47 -12.44 6.02
N SER A 174 -16.89 -13.70 6.04
CA SER A 174 -18.04 -14.20 5.31
C SER A 174 -19.21 -13.25 5.56
N GLY A 175 -19.62 -12.53 4.52
CA GLY A 175 -20.95 -11.97 4.48
C GLY A 175 -21.89 -13.15 4.56
N THR A 176 -22.38 -13.46 5.76
CA THR A 176 -23.50 -14.35 5.92
C THR A 176 -24.65 -13.69 5.20
N LYS A 177 -25.01 -14.28 4.06
CA LYS A 177 -26.33 -14.10 3.46
C LYS A 177 -27.36 -14.23 4.57
N GLU A 178 -28.31 -13.32 4.57
CA GLU A 178 -29.53 -13.42 5.38
C GLU A 178 -30.20 -14.76 5.08
N SER A 179 -29.97 -15.75 5.93
CA SER A 179 -30.81 -16.94 6.01
C SER A 179 -30.85 -17.39 7.46
N SER A 180 -32.01 -17.14 8.07
CA SER A 180 -32.63 -17.87 9.18
C SER A 180 -31.72 -18.31 10.34
N ALA A 181 -31.92 -17.62 11.47
CA ALA A 181 -31.75 -18.08 12.85
C ALA A 181 -31.47 -19.59 13.00
N SER A 182 -30.18 -19.95 13.08
CA SER A 182 -29.74 -21.12 13.82
C SER A 182 -28.27 -20.95 14.22
N GLN A 183 -28.05 -21.11 15.52
CA GLN A 183 -26.81 -21.09 16.29
C GLN A 183 -25.54 -21.40 15.47
N GLN A 184 -24.81 -20.35 15.08
CA GLN A 184 -23.38 -20.46 14.75
C GLN A 184 -22.62 -19.64 15.79
N THR A 185 -21.72 -20.33 16.48
CA THR A 185 -20.82 -19.81 17.52
C THR A 185 -20.27 -18.42 17.18
N PRO A 186 -20.32 -17.45 18.11
CA PRO A 186 -19.79 -16.10 17.87
C PRO A 186 -18.31 -16.18 17.49
N PRO A 187 -17.81 -15.27 16.63
CA PRO A 187 -16.37 -15.19 16.35
C PRO A 187 -15.64 -15.05 17.68
N LYS A 188 -14.51 -15.78 17.85
CA LYS A 188 -13.68 -15.72 19.07
C LYS A 188 -13.54 -14.26 19.48
N SER A 189 -14.16 -13.89 20.62
CA SER A 189 -14.15 -12.53 21.13
C SER A 189 -12.71 -12.07 21.25
N THR A 190 -12.31 -11.10 20.42
CA THR A 190 -10.97 -10.50 20.45
C THR A 190 -10.75 -9.83 21.79
N ALA A 191 -9.53 -9.76 22.31
CA ALA A 191 -9.23 -9.05 23.57
C ALA A 191 -9.64 -7.55 23.58
N LEU A 192 -9.94 -6.99 22.41
CA LEU A 192 -10.41 -5.62 22.22
C LEU A 192 -11.94 -5.48 22.24
N ALA A 193 -12.69 -6.59 22.18
CA ALA A 193 -14.15 -6.55 22.08
C ALA A 193 -14.81 -6.08 23.39
N PRO A 194 -16.06 -5.57 23.33
CA PRO A 194 -16.83 -5.21 24.51
C PRO A 194 -17.00 -6.40 25.47
N GLY A 195 -16.76 -6.18 26.77
CA GLY A 195 -16.82 -7.24 27.79
C GLY A 195 -15.66 -8.25 27.77
N ALA A 196 -14.70 -8.12 26.86
CA ALA A 196 -13.51 -8.98 26.84
C ALA A 196 -12.54 -8.63 27.98
N THR A 197 -11.87 -9.64 28.52
CA THR A 197 -10.76 -9.46 29.47
C THR A 197 -9.45 -9.28 28.71
N ARG A 198 -8.70 -8.22 29.03
CA ARG A 198 -7.41 -7.91 28.41
C ARG A 198 -6.25 -8.62 29.11
N SER A 199 -5.04 -8.48 28.57
CA SER A 199 -3.83 -9.16 29.07
C SER A 199 -3.46 -8.76 30.50
N ASN A 200 -3.82 -7.54 30.92
CA ASN A 200 -3.61 -7.07 32.29
C ASN A 200 -4.74 -7.47 33.28
N GLY A 201 -5.74 -8.23 32.83
CA GLY A 201 -6.89 -8.64 33.64
C GLY A 201 -8.03 -7.60 33.71
N ALA A 202 -7.87 -6.42 33.12
CA ALA A 202 -8.95 -5.44 33.02
C ALA A 202 -10.05 -5.93 32.07
N VAL A 203 -11.31 -5.62 32.40
CA VAL A 203 -12.47 -5.96 31.55
C VAL A 203 -12.87 -4.72 30.77
N ASN A 204 -12.96 -4.85 29.44
CA ASN A 204 -13.46 -3.78 28.60
C ASN A 204 -14.93 -3.50 28.95
N PRO A 205 -15.35 -2.22 29.03
CA PRO A 205 -16.76 -1.90 29.17
C PRO A 205 -17.56 -2.43 27.97
N PHE A 206 -18.87 -2.54 28.13
CA PHE A 206 -19.78 -2.78 27.00
C PHE A 206 -19.96 -1.49 26.19
N TYR A 207 -18.88 -1.03 25.55
CA TYR A 207 -18.87 0.21 24.78
C TYR A 207 -19.67 0.07 23.48
N GLU A 208 -20.36 1.14 23.08
CA GLU A 208 -21.24 1.15 21.90
C GLU A 208 -20.62 1.84 20.68
N SER A 209 -19.46 2.47 20.84
CA SER A 209 -18.77 3.21 19.77
C SER A 209 -17.24 3.12 19.91
N THR A 210 -16.53 4.25 19.89
CA THR A 210 -15.09 4.28 20.12
C THR A 210 -14.77 4.00 21.58
N TYR A 211 -13.69 3.26 21.84
CA TYR A 211 -13.20 3.02 23.19
C TYR A 211 -11.67 3.14 23.22
N THR A 212 -11.20 4.12 24.00
CA THR A 212 -9.76 4.37 24.19
C THR A 212 -9.33 3.97 25.59
N PHE A 213 -8.20 3.26 25.67
CA PHE A 213 -7.61 2.85 26.94
C PHE A 213 -6.07 2.82 26.84
N PRO A 214 -5.35 2.92 27.98
CA PRO A 214 -3.90 2.78 28.00
C PRO A 214 -3.48 1.39 27.49
N ASN A 215 -2.49 1.36 26.60
CA ASN A 215 -1.95 0.11 26.08
C ASN A 215 -1.34 -0.71 27.23
N ASP A 216 -1.72 -1.98 27.33
CA ASP A 216 -1.22 -2.88 28.38
C ASP A 216 0.30 -3.15 28.27
N PHE A 217 0.88 -2.89 27.09
CA PHE A 217 2.32 -3.04 26.79
C PHE A 217 2.86 -1.75 26.15
N PRO A 218 3.03 -0.65 26.93
CA PRO A 218 3.47 0.63 26.40
C PRO A 218 4.92 0.58 25.90
N ALA A 219 5.21 1.30 24.82
CA ALA A 219 6.55 1.39 24.23
C ALA A 219 7.47 2.39 24.94
N PHE A 220 6.90 3.35 25.67
CA PHE A 220 7.64 4.40 26.38
C PHE A 220 7.66 4.16 27.88
N SER A 221 8.64 4.74 28.56
CA SER A 221 8.61 4.82 30.03
C SER A 221 7.43 5.68 30.48
N ALA A 222 6.74 5.25 31.53
CA ALA A 222 5.64 6.01 32.11
C ALA A 222 6.14 7.35 32.65
N ARG A 223 5.30 8.38 32.52
CA ARG A 223 5.54 9.66 33.20
C ARG A 223 5.37 9.50 34.71
N VAL A 224 6.18 10.22 35.48
CA VAL A 224 6.06 10.28 36.94
C VAL A 224 4.98 11.28 37.30
N GLU A 225 3.99 10.87 38.08
CA GLU A 225 2.92 11.76 38.53
C GLU A 225 3.49 12.91 39.39
N GLY A 226 3.05 14.13 39.11
CA GLY A 226 3.48 15.33 39.84
C GLY A 226 4.75 15.99 39.31
N GLU A 227 5.47 15.39 38.35
CA GLU A 227 6.56 16.06 37.64
C GLU A 227 6.02 17.00 36.56
N GLU A 228 6.64 18.18 36.42
CA GLU A 228 6.33 19.12 35.36
C GLU A 228 6.61 18.52 33.98
N SER A 229 5.89 18.98 32.95
CA SER A 229 6.18 18.59 31.57
C SER A 229 7.57 19.04 31.16
N HIS A 230 8.33 18.13 30.57
CA HIS A 230 9.72 18.36 30.18
C HIS A 230 9.94 17.93 28.71
N ASP A 231 10.70 18.72 27.95
CA ASP A 231 11.00 18.42 26.54
C ASP A 231 12.32 17.66 26.39
N PHE A 232 12.24 16.34 26.29
CA PHE A 232 13.41 15.48 26.07
C PHE A 232 14.01 15.61 24.66
N SER A 233 13.39 16.35 23.74
CA SER A 233 14.02 16.70 22.45
C SER A 233 15.26 17.58 22.67
N GLU A 234 15.23 18.49 23.64
CA GLU A 234 16.36 19.33 23.99
C GLU A 234 17.45 18.55 24.74
N ASP A 235 17.07 17.56 25.56
CA ASP A 235 18.03 16.62 26.15
C ASP A 235 18.75 15.80 25.10
N ALA A 236 18.04 15.31 24.08
CA ALA A 236 18.65 14.58 22.97
C ALA A 236 19.70 15.45 22.25
N LYS A 237 19.39 16.73 21.99
CA LYS A 237 20.34 17.68 21.39
C LYS A 237 21.55 17.95 22.28
N ARG A 238 21.34 18.14 23.59
CA ARG A 238 22.43 18.35 24.57
C ARG A 238 23.32 17.11 24.68
N ALA A 239 22.72 15.92 24.74
CA ALA A 239 23.44 14.65 24.78
C ALA A 239 24.29 14.47 23.53
N GLN A 240 23.75 14.75 22.34
CA GLN A 240 24.48 14.72 21.07
C GLN A 240 25.65 15.72 21.03
N SER A 241 25.47 16.91 21.60
CA SER A 241 26.54 17.91 21.67
C SER A 241 27.64 17.52 22.66
N THR A 242 27.30 16.77 23.71
CA THR A 242 28.23 16.32 24.77
C THR A 242 29.03 15.09 24.33
N ASP A 243 28.36 14.09 23.75
CA ASP A 243 28.98 12.91 23.16
C ASP A 243 28.38 12.67 21.76
N PRO A 244 29.07 13.10 20.69
CA PRO A 244 28.55 12.98 19.33
C PRO A 244 28.46 11.55 18.81
N LEU A 245 29.03 10.56 19.50
CA LEU A 245 29.04 9.16 19.08
C LEU A 245 28.09 8.29 19.91
N PHE A 246 27.97 8.54 21.22
CA PHE A 246 27.21 7.71 22.15
C PHE A 246 26.16 8.49 22.95
N ALA A 247 25.50 9.44 22.30
CA ALA A 247 24.38 10.18 22.89
C ALA A 247 23.16 9.30 23.18
N ARG A 248 22.53 9.55 24.32
CA ARG A 248 21.23 8.99 24.70
C ARG A 248 20.42 10.02 25.48
N ALA A 249 19.11 9.96 25.34
CA ALA A 249 18.16 10.75 26.12
C ALA A 249 16.96 9.88 26.54
N PRO A 250 16.23 10.26 27.61
CA PRO A 250 15.02 9.56 28.01
C PRO A 250 13.95 9.53 26.92
N ALA A 251 13.14 8.48 26.93
CA ALA A 251 11.97 8.32 26.08
C ALA A 251 10.75 7.98 26.94
N SER A 252 10.08 9.02 27.45
CA SER A 252 8.84 8.90 28.21
C SER A 252 7.63 9.33 27.41
N GLY A 253 6.47 8.83 27.83
CA GLY A 253 5.22 9.12 27.16
C GLY A 253 4.10 8.19 27.60
N GLU A 254 3.01 8.22 26.85
CA GLU A 254 1.85 7.35 27.04
C GLU A 254 1.40 6.74 25.71
N CYS A 255 1.07 5.45 25.75
CA CYS A 255 0.58 4.71 24.60
C CYS A 255 -0.87 4.31 24.85
N TYR A 256 -1.75 4.59 23.90
CA TYR A 256 -3.16 4.22 23.96
C TYR A 256 -3.54 3.33 22.78
N VAL A 257 -4.57 2.51 22.98
CA VAL A 257 -5.29 1.79 21.93
C VAL A 257 -6.69 2.39 21.85
N THR A 258 -7.15 2.69 20.64
CA THR A 258 -8.50 3.20 20.38
C THR A 258 -9.22 2.23 19.46
N CYS A 259 -10.19 1.48 19.99
CA CYS A 259 -11.12 0.69 19.19
C CYS A 259 -12.05 1.63 18.43
N PHE A 260 -12.28 1.37 17.14
CA PHE A 260 -13.15 2.21 16.31
C PHE A 260 -14.64 1.91 16.47
N HIS A 261 -14.98 0.65 16.74
CA HIS A 261 -16.36 0.18 16.79
C HIS A 261 -16.46 -1.12 17.61
N PRO A 262 -17.58 -1.43 18.31
CA PRO A 262 -17.72 -2.66 19.09
C PRO A 262 -17.68 -3.95 18.25
N ARG A 263 -18.06 -3.85 16.98
CA ARG A 263 -18.08 -4.98 16.04
C ARG A 263 -16.69 -5.30 15.49
N PRO A 264 -16.16 -6.52 15.71
CA PRO A 264 -14.83 -6.92 15.22
C PRO A 264 -14.78 -7.24 13.73
N ASP A 265 -15.93 -7.38 13.06
CA ASP A 265 -16.04 -7.74 11.64
C ASP A 265 -16.12 -6.53 10.70
N LEU A 266 -16.11 -5.31 11.25
CA LEU A 266 -16.10 -4.08 10.47
C LEU A 266 -14.69 -3.56 10.24
N THR A 267 -14.52 -2.85 9.12
CA THR A 267 -13.38 -1.97 8.84
C THR A 267 -13.91 -0.55 8.63
N LEU A 268 -13.03 0.46 8.74
CA LEU A 268 -13.40 1.85 8.44
C LEU A 268 -14.06 2.01 7.04
N ALA A 269 -13.72 1.17 6.06
CA ALA A 269 -14.33 1.18 4.73
C ALA A 269 -15.80 0.72 4.71
N LEU A 270 -16.22 -0.06 5.72
CA LEU A 270 -17.54 -0.66 5.82
C LEU A 270 -18.44 -0.03 6.88
N MET A 271 -17.87 0.72 7.82
CA MET A 271 -18.58 1.53 8.82
C MET A 271 -19.51 2.56 8.15
N ASN A 272 -20.58 2.94 8.86
CA ASN A 272 -21.39 4.08 8.45
C ASN A 272 -20.60 5.39 8.64
N LEU A 273 -21.12 6.49 8.10
CA LEU A 273 -20.43 7.76 8.21
C LEU A 273 -20.42 8.26 9.66
N GLU A 274 -21.51 8.09 10.41
CA GLU A 274 -21.61 8.58 11.80
C GLU A 274 -20.56 7.98 12.72
N ASP A 275 -20.21 6.71 12.56
CA ASP A 275 -19.20 6.05 13.40
C ASP A 275 -17.78 6.45 13.00
N ILE A 276 -17.51 6.75 11.72
CA ILE A 276 -16.21 7.31 11.31
C ILE A 276 -16.04 8.73 11.85
N VAL A 277 -17.11 9.52 11.93
CA VAL A 277 -17.07 10.85 12.56
C VAL A 277 -16.63 10.75 14.02
N LYS A 278 -17.18 9.81 14.80
CA LYS A 278 -16.78 9.60 16.20
C LYS A 278 -15.31 9.20 16.33
N VAL A 279 -14.76 8.46 15.37
CA VAL A 279 -13.31 8.16 15.32
C VAL A 279 -12.48 9.43 15.14
N VAL A 280 -12.88 10.31 14.22
CA VAL A 280 -12.20 11.60 14.00
C VAL A 280 -12.32 12.51 15.24
N GLU A 281 -13.50 12.56 15.87
CA GLU A 281 -13.72 13.31 17.10
C GLU A 281 -12.85 12.79 18.25
N GLU A 282 -12.69 11.47 18.38
CA GLU A 282 -11.84 10.87 19.40
C GLU A 282 -10.35 11.20 19.17
N TRP A 283 -9.91 11.27 17.91
CA TRP A 283 -8.55 11.73 17.57
C TRP A 283 -8.33 13.21 17.92
N ALA A 284 -9.32 14.07 17.66
CA ALA A 284 -9.29 15.47 18.06
C ALA A 284 -9.25 15.60 19.60
N ARG A 285 -10.11 14.85 20.31
CA ARG A 285 -10.15 14.81 21.77
C ARG A 285 -8.80 14.39 22.38
N LEU A 286 -8.19 13.34 21.85
CA LEU A 286 -6.86 12.88 22.30
C LEU A 286 -5.76 13.90 22.02
N THR A 287 -5.82 14.57 20.87
CA THR A 287 -4.87 15.65 20.52
C THR A 287 -4.97 16.80 21.52
N HIS A 288 -6.18 17.26 21.82
CA HIS A 288 -6.44 18.30 22.81
C HIS A 288 -5.94 17.90 24.21
N GLN A 289 -6.35 16.71 24.67
CA GLN A 289 -5.95 16.18 25.97
C GLN A 289 -4.42 16.07 26.11
N CYS A 290 -3.72 15.58 25.08
CA CYS A 290 -2.26 15.48 25.14
C CYS A 290 -1.59 16.86 25.14
N SER A 291 -2.20 17.85 24.49
CA SER A 291 -1.75 19.24 24.52
C SER A 291 -1.78 19.82 25.93
N GLU A 292 -2.93 19.70 26.61
CA GLU A 292 -3.13 20.23 27.96
C GLU A 292 -2.18 19.59 28.98
N ARG A 293 -1.80 18.33 28.73
CA ARG A 293 -0.88 17.57 29.59
C ARG A 293 0.60 17.85 29.29
N GLY A 294 0.91 18.74 28.35
CA GLY A 294 2.28 19.17 28.10
C GLY A 294 3.15 18.19 27.28
N PHE A 295 2.55 17.18 26.64
CA PHE A 295 3.32 16.30 25.72
C PHE A 295 3.87 17.11 24.55
N GLN A 296 5.00 16.70 23.98
CA GLN A 296 5.63 17.39 22.85
C GLN A 296 5.05 16.95 21.50
N TRP A 297 4.71 15.67 21.38
CA TRP A 297 4.16 15.09 20.17
C TRP A 297 3.08 14.07 20.49
N ILE A 298 2.11 13.95 19.60
CA ILE A 298 1.13 12.87 19.60
C ILE A 298 1.13 12.24 18.21
N GLN A 299 1.43 10.95 18.14
CA GLN A 299 1.36 10.18 16.92
C GLN A 299 0.13 9.28 16.95
N ILE A 300 -0.90 9.67 16.20
CA ILE A 300 -2.07 8.82 15.91
C ILE A 300 -1.74 8.00 14.67
N PHE A 301 -1.88 6.67 14.75
CA PHE A 301 -1.60 5.78 13.62
C PHE A 301 -2.40 4.47 13.65
N GLU A 302 -2.74 3.95 12.48
CA GLU A 302 -3.41 2.66 12.29
C GLU A 302 -2.47 1.72 11.52
N ASN A 303 -2.38 0.46 11.94
CA ASN A 303 -1.80 -0.62 11.15
C ASN A 303 -2.91 -1.61 10.80
N ARG A 304 -3.30 -1.66 9.53
CA ARG A 304 -4.37 -2.53 9.03
C ARG A 304 -3.79 -3.72 8.27
N GLY A 305 -4.26 -4.90 8.64
CA GLY A 305 -3.92 -6.18 7.99
C GLY A 305 -2.64 -6.83 8.52
N GLU A 306 -2.61 -8.15 8.49
CA GLU A 306 -1.49 -8.97 9.01
C GLU A 306 -0.16 -8.62 8.34
N ILE A 307 -0.18 -8.27 7.05
CA ILE A 307 0.99 -7.83 6.26
C ILE A 307 1.69 -6.61 6.90
N MET A 308 0.95 -5.76 7.62
CA MET A 308 1.46 -4.58 8.32
C MET A 308 1.80 -4.84 9.79
N GLY A 309 1.83 -6.11 10.21
CA GLY A 309 2.15 -6.51 11.59
C GLY A 309 0.99 -6.38 12.58
N CYS A 310 -0.25 -6.23 12.08
CA CYS A 310 -1.43 -6.20 12.94
C CYS A 310 -1.81 -7.63 13.37
N SER A 311 -1.75 -7.90 14.67
CA SER A 311 -2.04 -9.23 15.27
C SER A 311 -3.47 -9.38 15.79
N ASN A 312 -4.24 -8.29 15.90
CA ASN A 312 -5.62 -8.30 16.37
C ASN A 312 -6.56 -7.77 15.27
N PRO A 313 -7.54 -8.56 14.81
CA PRO A 313 -8.40 -8.17 13.68
C PRO A 313 -9.46 -7.12 14.03
N HIS A 314 -9.67 -6.81 15.31
CA HIS A 314 -10.63 -5.78 15.73
C HIS A 314 -10.23 -4.41 15.16
N PRO A 315 -11.16 -3.60 14.63
CA PRO A 315 -10.83 -2.31 14.04
C PRO A 315 -10.34 -1.32 15.12
N HIS A 316 -9.06 -0.92 15.04
CA HIS A 316 -8.45 -0.04 16.04
C HIS A 316 -7.29 0.76 15.46
N CYS A 317 -6.95 1.88 16.11
CA CYS A 317 -5.67 2.56 15.96
C CYS A 317 -4.90 2.57 17.28
N GLN A 318 -3.69 3.09 17.22
CA GLN A 318 -2.87 3.41 18.38
C GLN A 318 -2.55 4.90 18.40
N THR A 319 -2.33 5.41 19.60
CA THR A 319 -1.92 6.80 19.83
C THR A 319 -0.75 6.79 20.79
N TRP A 320 0.41 7.27 20.35
CA TRP A 320 1.60 7.39 21.18
C TRP A 320 1.89 8.87 21.40
N ALA A 321 1.69 9.33 22.63
CA ALA A 321 2.05 10.67 23.08
C ALA A 321 3.44 10.62 23.72
N SER A 322 4.34 11.51 23.31
CA SER A 322 5.74 11.51 23.76
C SER A 322 6.17 12.87 24.28
N ASP A 323 7.05 12.85 25.26
CA ASP A 323 7.73 14.03 25.83
C ASP A 323 8.95 14.46 24.97
N PHE A 324 9.02 13.97 23.73
CA PHE A 324 9.98 14.35 22.70
C PHE A 324 9.30 14.35 21.33
N ILE A 325 9.88 15.04 20.35
CA ILE A 325 9.40 15.04 18.95
C ILE A 325 10.12 13.93 18.15
N PRO A 326 9.41 12.96 17.55
CA PRO A 326 10.03 11.88 16.79
C PRO A 326 10.79 12.35 15.54
N THR A 327 11.79 11.59 15.10
CA THR A 327 12.68 11.93 13.98
C THR A 327 11.94 12.31 12.68
N ARG A 328 10.90 11.56 12.31
CA ARG A 328 10.13 11.86 11.08
C ARG A 328 9.34 13.17 11.21
N ALA A 329 8.81 13.45 12.39
CA ALA A 329 8.11 14.69 12.69
C ALA A 329 9.09 15.88 12.66
N LEU A 330 10.29 15.74 13.22
CA LEU A 330 11.36 16.75 13.15
C LEU A 330 11.79 17.06 11.70
N ARG A 331 11.90 16.04 10.84
CA ARG A 331 12.20 16.29 9.41
C ARG A 331 11.09 17.08 8.72
N SER A 332 9.83 16.70 8.96
CA SER A 332 8.66 17.40 8.41
C SER A 332 8.54 18.84 8.93
N ASP A 333 8.88 19.05 10.20
CA ASP A 333 8.99 20.38 10.83
C ASP A 333 9.98 21.26 10.05
N GLN A 334 11.21 20.75 9.87
CA GLN A 334 12.28 21.46 9.19
C GLN A 334 11.93 21.74 7.72
N GLY A 335 11.40 20.75 6.99
CA GLY A 335 11.03 20.91 5.58
C GLY A 335 9.96 21.99 5.37
N GLN A 336 8.93 22.02 6.21
CA GLN A 336 7.90 23.05 6.15
C GLN A 336 8.42 24.42 6.60
N GLN A 337 9.26 24.47 7.64
CA GLN A 337 9.85 25.70 8.13
C GLN A 337 10.78 26.33 7.08
N ASP A 338 11.64 25.54 6.43
CA ASP A 338 12.57 26.00 5.40
C ASP A 338 11.83 26.60 4.20
N TYR A 339 10.80 25.89 3.71
CA TYR A 339 9.96 26.40 2.62
C TYR A 339 9.28 27.70 3.02
N PHE A 340 8.70 27.77 4.22
CA PHE A 340 8.04 29.00 4.69
C PHE A 340 9.03 30.15 4.85
N ASN A 341 10.24 29.90 5.36
CA ASN A 341 11.26 30.93 5.48
C ASN A 341 11.62 31.56 4.13
N GLN A 342 11.62 30.77 3.06
CA GLN A 342 11.92 31.21 1.70
C GLN A 342 10.72 31.84 0.99
N HIS A 343 9.52 31.26 1.13
CA HIS A 343 8.35 31.61 0.32
C HIS A 343 7.25 32.37 1.08
N LYS A 344 7.36 32.47 2.40
CA LYS A 344 6.40 33.11 3.32
C LYS A 344 4.96 32.59 3.20
N ARG A 345 4.80 31.33 2.76
CA ARG A 345 3.53 30.62 2.63
C ARG A 345 3.71 29.15 3.04
N PRO A 346 2.72 28.50 3.65
CA PRO A 346 2.83 27.09 4.05
C PRO A 346 3.06 26.18 2.83
N LEU A 347 4.03 25.27 2.94
CA LEU A 347 4.44 24.35 1.88
C LEU A 347 3.25 23.57 1.32
N LEU A 348 2.47 22.95 2.20
CA LEU A 348 1.40 22.04 1.79
C LEU A 348 0.19 22.77 1.21
N LEU A 349 -0.09 24.01 1.60
CA LEU A 349 -1.15 24.81 0.97
C LEU A 349 -0.76 25.21 -0.46
N ASP A 350 0.48 25.65 -0.67
CA ASP A 350 1.00 25.92 -2.01
C ASP A 350 1.00 24.63 -2.86
N TYR A 351 1.33 23.49 -2.27
CA TYR A 351 1.33 22.19 -2.94
C TYR A 351 -0.08 21.77 -3.36
N VAL A 352 -1.06 21.80 -2.44
CA VAL A 352 -2.47 21.49 -2.74
C VAL A 352 -3.01 22.39 -3.85
N LYS A 353 -2.72 23.70 -3.81
CA LYS A 353 -3.15 24.63 -4.85
C LYS A 353 -2.64 24.23 -6.24
N ARG A 354 -1.38 23.78 -6.34
CA ARG A 354 -0.79 23.30 -7.60
C ARG A 354 -1.40 21.97 -8.04
N GLU A 355 -1.61 21.03 -7.12
CA GLU A 355 -2.21 19.74 -7.44
C GLU A 355 -3.68 19.86 -7.88
N LEU A 356 -4.45 20.77 -7.27
CA LEU A 356 -5.82 21.07 -7.69
C LEU A 356 -5.89 21.72 -9.09
N ALA A 357 -4.86 22.49 -9.47
CA ALA A 357 -4.76 23.06 -10.82
C ALA A 357 -4.39 21.99 -11.86
N ALA A 358 -3.43 21.11 -11.53
CA ALA A 358 -2.96 20.06 -12.43
C ALA A 358 -3.93 18.87 -12.57
N LYS A 359 -4.63 18.51 -11.48
CA LYS A 359 -5.63 17.42 -11.37
C LYS A 359 -5.11 15.99 -11.59
N GLU A 360 -3.93 15.82 -12.17
CA GLU A 360 -3.32 14.52 -12.50
C GLU A 360 -3.27 13.54 -11.33
N ARG A 361 -2.88 14.00 -10.14
CA ARG A 361 -2.65 13.14 -8.96
C ARG A 361 -3.76 13.16 -7.91
N ILE A 362 -4.83 13.92 -8.14
CA ILE A 362 -5.99 13.95 -7.24
C ILE A 362 -6.71 12.60 -7.28
N VAL A 363 -7.06 12.02 -6.13
CA VAL A 363 -7.85 10.78 -6.08
C VAL A 363 -9.32 11.11 -5.83
N VAL A 364 -9.59 11.81 -4.72
CA VAL A 364 -10.91 12.30 -4.34
C VAL A 364 -10.78 13.67 -3.68
N SER A 365 -11.82 14.49 -3.75
CA SER A 365 -11.86 15.80 -3.08
C SER A 365 -13.30 16.14 -2.72
N ASN A 366 -13.51 16.79 -1.57
CA ASN A 366 -14.79 17.36 -1.18
C ASN A 366 -14.61 18.85 -0.84
N THR A 367 -15.55 19.43 -0.10
CA THR A 367 -15.53 20.86 0.25
C THR A 367 -14.25 21.26 1.00
N ASP A 368 -13.84 20.47 2.00
CA ASP A 368 -12.81 20.85 2.97
C ASP A 368 -11.51 20.06 2.82
N TRP A 369 -11.54 18.92 2.14
CA TRP A 369 -10.43 17.98 2.05
C TRP A 369 -10.12 17.54 0.62
N VAL A 370 -8.87 17.16 0.42
CA VAL A 370 -8.36 16.54 -0.79
C VAL A 370 -7.48 15.34 -0.44
N ILE A 371 -7.65 14.25 -1.18
CA ILE A 371 -6.76 13.10 -1.15
C ILE A 371 -6.10 12.98 -2.51
N LEU A 372 -4.78 12.84 -2.51
CA LEU A 372 -3.97 12.75 -3.71
C LEU A 372 -2.85 11.72 -3.52
N VAL A 373 -2.27 11.24 -4.62
CA VAL A 373 -0.99 10.53 -4.57
C VAL A 373 0.12 11.57 -4.63
N PRO A 374 0.95 11.74 -3.58
CA PRO A 374 1.92 12.82 -3.57
C PRO A 374 2.94 12.66 -4.70
N TRP A 375 3.43 13.80 -5.22
CA TRP A 375 4.46 13.85 -6.27
C TRP A 375 5.67 12.98 -5.94
N TRP A 376 6.01 12.93 -4.65
CA TRP A 376 7.12 12.21 -4.05
C TRP A 376 6.71 10.91 -3.35
N ALA A 377 5.54 10.35 -3.68
CA ALA A 377 5.06 9.09 -3.10
C ALA A 377 6.14 8.00 -3.18
N SER A 378 6.39 7.28 -2.09
CA SER A 378 7.35 6.18 -2.01
C SER A 378 6.69 4.81 -2.16
N TRP A 379 5.50 4.62 -1.58
CA TRP A 379 4.72 3.39 -1.70
C TRP A 379 3.88 3.37 -2.98
N PRO A 380 3.52 2.17 -3.51
CA PRO A 380 2.86 2.04 -4.81
C PRO A 380 1.62 2.92 -4.98
N PHE A 381 0.72 2.83 -4.02
CA PHE A 381 -0.54 3.56 -3.95
C PHE A 381 -0.57 4.50 -2.74
N GLU A 382 0.58 5.05 -2.33
CA GLU A 382 0.65 6.04 -1.24
C GLU A 382 -0.33 7.19 -1.49
N THR A 383 -1.10 7.59 -0.48
CA THR A 383 -1.94 8.78 -0.55
C THR A 383 -1.72 9.70 0.63
N MET A 384 -1.97 10.98 0.38
CA MET A 384 -1.88 12.05 1.35
C MET A 384 -3.24 12.70 1.51
N VAL A 385 -3.71 12.85 2.75
CA VAL A 385 -4.95 13.53 3.13
C VAL A 385 -4.60 14.94 3.59
N LEU A 386 -5.16 15.94 2.94
CA LEU A 386 -4.82 17.35 3.15
C LEU A 386 -6.09 18.21 3.24
N PRO A 387 -6.14 19.20 4.14
CA PRO A 387 -7.12 20.26 4.05
C PRO A 387 -6.98 20.97 2.70
N ARG A 388 -8.11 21.19 2.04
CA ARG A 388 -8.18 21.64 0.65
C ARG A 388 -7.90 23.14 0.52
N ASN A 389 -8.46 23.93 1.43
CA ASN A 389 -8.44 25.39 1.35
C ASN A 389 -7.99 26.06 2.65
N ARG A 390 -8.34 25.47 3.80
CA ARG A 390 -8.08 26.05 5.11
C ARG A 390 -6.68 25.72 5.62
N HIS A 391 -6.02 26.74 6.13
CA HIS A 391 -4.83 26.56 6.96
C HIS A 391 -5.24 26.07 8.35
N VAL A 392 -4.84 24.85 8.70
CA VAL A 392 -5.11 24.24 10.00
C VAL A 392 -3.89 23.41 10.41
N GLY A 393 -3.47 23.54 11.66
CA GLY A 393 -2.25 22.92 12.17
C GLY A 393 -2.50 21.55 12.81
N ARG A 394 -3.68 21.36 13.42
CA ARG A 394 -3.97 20.21 14.29
C ARG A 394 -5.40 19.71 14.15
N LEU A 395 -5.61 18.46 14.57
CA LEU A 395 -6.93 17.81 14.53
C LEU A 395 -7.96 18.44 15.49
N ASP A 396 -7.50 18.95 16.64
CA ASP A 396 -8.34 19.62 17.65
C ASP A 396 -8.77 21.05 17.26
N GLU A 397 -8.36 21.54 16.09
CA GLU A 397 -8.75 22.83 15.53
C GLU A 397 -9.88 22.73 14.48
N LEU A 398 -10.29 21.50 14.13
CA LEU A 398 -11.30 21.23 13.11
C LEU A 398 -12.72 21.53 13.63
N SER A 399 -13.56 22.11 12.77
CA SER A 399 -14.99 22.25 13.05
C SER A 399 -15.73 20.91 12.94
N PRO A 400 -16.92 20.76 13.53
CA PRO A 400 -17.75 19.55 13.38
C PRO A 400 -18.04 19.21 11.90
N GLU A 401 -18.23 20.21 11.05
CA GLU A 401 -18.43 20.04 9.60
C GLU A 401 -17.16 19.52 8.92
N GLU A 402 -15.98 20.04 9.30
CA GLU A 402 -14.69 19.59 8.78
C GLU A 402 -14.36 18.16 9.23
N CYS A 403 -14.75 17.77 10.46
CA CYS A 403 -14.67 16.38 10.94
C CYS A 403 -15.58 15.46 10.14
N SER A 404 -16.82 15.91 9.86
CA SER A 404 -17.80 15.16 9.07
C SER A 404 -17.33 14.97 7.62
N SER A 405 -16.79 16.00 7.00
CA SER A 405 -16.25 15.93 5.65
C SER A 405 -14.94 15.14 5.59
N LEU A 406 -14.12 15.15 6.64
CA LEU A 406 -12.95 14.28 6.78
C LEU A 406 -13.36 12.80 6.82
N ALA A 407 -14.32 12.44 7.68
CA ALA A 407 -14.84 11.08 7.78
C ALA A 407 -15.34 10.56 6.41
N ASN A 408 -16.06 11.42 5.67
CA ASN A 408 -16.56 11.08 4.34
C ASN A 408 -15.43 10.82 3.33
N ILE A 409 -14.41 11.68 3.26
CA ILE A 409 -13.32 11.50 2.28
C ILE A 409 -12.43 10.31 2.65
N MET A 410 -12.23 10.04 3.95
CA MET A 410 -11.54 8.86 4.44
C MET A 410 -12.29 7.58 4.04
N SER A 411 -13.61 7.53 4.21
CA SER A 411 -14.43 6.40 3.74
C SER A 411 -14.22 6.14 2.24
N GLN A 412 -14.23 7.20 1.42
CA GLN A 412 -14.07 7.07 -0.03
C GLN A 412 -12.70 6.49 -0.44
N ILE A 413 -11.59 6.96 0.15
CA ILE A 413 -10.27 6.40 -0.19
C ILE A 413 -10.13 4.95 0.29
N LEU A 414 -10.66 4.61 1.46
CA LEU A 414 -10.58 3.26 1.99
C LEU A 414 -11.41 2.28 1.16
N ILE A 415 -12.56 2.71 0.65
CA ILE A 415 -13.34 1.97 -0.35
C ILE A 415 -12.55 1.83 -1.65
N ALA A 416 -11.86 2.88 -2.12
CA ALA A 416 -11.05 2.82 -3.33
C ALA A 416 -9.90 1.82 -3.20
N TYR A 417 -9.24 1.79 -2.04
CA TYR A 417 -8.20 0.82 -1.73
C TYR A 417 -8.73 -0.61 -1.76
N ASP A 418 -9.83 -0.89 -1.05
CA ASP A 418 -10.42 -2.23 -1.01
C ASP A 418 -10.91 -2.68 -2.39
N ASN A 419 -11.41 -1.74 -3.20
CA ASN A 419 -11.86 -1.97 -4.58
C ASN A 419 -10.71 -2.21 -5.57
N LEU A 420 -9.49 -1.75 -5.30
CA LEU A 420 -8.38 -1.77 -6.25
C LEU A 420 -7.99 -3.21 -6.62
N PHE A 421 -7.99 -4.09 -5.63
CA PHE A 421 -7.72 -5.53 -5.80
C PHE A 421 -8.80 -6.43 -5.20
N GLU A 422 -9.98 -5.88 -4.92
CA GLU A 422 -11.15 -6.58 -4.37
C GLU A 422 -10.81 -7.42 -3.14
N THR A 423 -10.09 -6.80 -2.20
CA THR A 423 -9.62 -7.42 -0.96
C THR A 423 -9.57 -6.39 0.16
N SER A 424 -9.49 -6.83 1.42
CA SER A 424 -9.23 -5.92 2.55
C SER A 424 -7.80 -5.38 2.43
N PHE A 425 -7.67 -4.12 2.01
CA PHE A 425 -6.40 -3.55 1.59
C PHE A 425 -5.55 -3.15 2.81
N PRO A 426 -4.35 -3.74 2.98
CA PRO A 426 -3.48 -3.42 4.10
C PRO A 426 -2.84 -2.05 3.94
N TYR A 427 -2.59 -1.35 5.04
CA TYR A 427 -1.83 -0.11 5.06
C TYR A 427 -1.37 0.23 6.48
N SER A 428 -0.36 1.09 6.57
CA SER A 428 -0.12 1.91 7.76
C SER A 428 -0.60 3.33 7.46
N PHE A 429 -1.36 3.92 8.37
CA PHE A 429 -1.84 5.30 8.28
C PHE A 429 -1.39 6.09 9.49
N GLY A 430 -1.16 7.39 9.35
CA GLY A 430 -0.94 8.26 10.51
C GLY A 430 -1.07 9.74 10.20
N TRP A 431 -1.36 10.51 11.25
CA TRP A 431 -1.48 11.96 11.21
C TRP A 431 -0.16 12.66 11.58
N TYR A 432 0.12 13.74 10.89
CA TYR A 432 1.17 14.71 11.20
C TYR A 432 0.53 16.07 11.40
N GLN A 433 0.85 16.70 12.52
CA GLN A 433 0.27 17.96 12.94
C GLN A 433 1.33 18.83 13.62
N THR A 434 1.01 20.08 13.90
CA THR A 434 1.89 20.98 14.64
C THR A 434 2.33 20.35 15.97
N PRO A 435 3.63 20.35 16.31
CA PRO A 435 4.08 19.88 17.61
C PRO A 435 3.36 20.59 18.76
N LEU A 436 3.00 19.84 19.80
CA LEU A 436 1.91 20.23 20.70
C LEU A 436 2.22 21.45 21.56
N GLN A 437 3.49 21.62 21.97
CA GLN A 437 3.96 22.76 22.77
C GLN A 437 4.60 23.86 21.92
N LYS A 438 4.51 23.77 20.59
CA LYS A 438 5.03 24.81 19.71
C LYS A 438 4.07 25.98 19.70
N SER A 439 4.57 27.17 20.05
CA SER A 439 3.76 28.40 20.14
C SER A 439 3.09 28.77 18.80
N GLU A 440 2.17 29.75 18.85
CA GLU A 440 1.41 30.38 17.73
C GLU A 440 2.23 30.72 16.45
N LYS A 441 3.56 30.63 16.51
CA LYS A 441 4.50 30.79 15.38
C LYS A 441 4.62 29.58 14.45
N ALA A 442 3.90 28.48 14.68
CA ALA A 442 3.83 27.36 13.75
C ALA A 442 2.96 27.63 12.51
N ALA A 443 2.84 28.90 12.09
CA ALA A 443 2.07 29.31 10.91
C ALA A 443 2.55 28.68 9.58
N TYR A 444 3.65 27.93 9.59
CA TYR A 444 4.16 27.17 8.45
C TYR A 444 3.68 25.72 8.40
N TRP A 445 3.17 25.19 9.52
CA TRP A 445 2.66 23.82 9.59
C TRP A 445 1.29 23.70 8.94
N GLN A 446 1.08 22.55 8.33
CA GLN A 446 -0.23 22.14 7.82
C GLN A 446 -0.50 20.70 8.23
N LEU A 447 -1.65 20.48 8.86
CA LEU A 447 -2.18 19.14 9.19
C LEU A 447 -2.24 18.26 7.93
N HIS A 448 -1.78 17.02 8.06
CA HIS A 448 -1.89 16.04 7.00
C HIS A 448 -1.86 14.59 7.48
N GLY A 449 -2.56 13.71 6.78
CA GLY A 449 -2.52 12.27 6.98
C GLY A 449 -1.78 11.58 5.83
N ILE A 450 -1.12 10.45 6.07
CA ILE A 450 -0.45 9.67 5.02
C ILE A 450 -0.78 8.19 5.15
N TYR A 451 -1.19 7.58 4.04
CA TYR A 451 -1.38 6.13 3.90
C TYR A 451 -0.18 5.51 3.18
N PHE A 452 0.38 4.45 3.77
CA PHE A 452 1.47 3.65 3.23
C PHE A 452 1.00 2.20 2.96
N PRO A 453 0.33 1.95 1.83
CA PRO A 453 -0.10 0.61 1.47
C PRO A 453 1.01 -0.20 0.77
N PRO A 454 1.21 -1.48 1.12
CA PRO A 454 2.27 -2.30 0.56
C PRO A 454 1.91 -2.96 -0.76
N LEU A 455 0.62 -3.19 -1.08
CA LEU A 455 0.23 -3.92 -2.28
C LEU A 455 0.62 -3.17 -3.55
N LEU A 456 1.09 -3.90 -4.57
CA LEU A 456 1.62 -3.32 -5.81
C LEU A 456 0.88 -3.79 -7.06
N ARG A 457 0.75 -5.11 -7.28
CA ARG A 457 0.20 -5.65 -8.56
C ARG A 457 -1.16 -6.31 -8.42
N SER A 458 -1.42 -6.90 -7.26
CA SER A 458 -2.61 -7.69 -6.96
C SER A 458 -2.79 -7.77 -5.45
N ALA A 459 -3.86 -8.44 -5.01
CA ALA A 459 -4.09 -8.80 -3.62
C ALA A 459 -2.95 -9.62 -2.99
N THR A 460 -2.10 -10.25 -3.81
CA THR A 460 -1.08 -11.18 -3.36
C THR A 460 0.35 -10.74 -3.62
N VAL A 461 0.57 -9.63 -4.33
CA VAL A 461 1.92 -9.15 -4.69
C VAL A 461 2.14 -7.76 -4.13
N LYS A 462 3.01 -7.68 -3.11
CA LYS A 462 3.38 -6.45 -2.42
C LYS A 462 4.74 -5.90 -2.87
N LYS A 463 4.95 -4.61 -2.60
CA LYS A 463 6.25 -3.95 -2.62
C LYS A 463 7.04 -4.39 -1.39
N HIS A 464 8.30 -4.73 -1.62
CA HIS A 464 9.29 -4.92 -0.57
C HIS A 464 10.24 -3.71 -0.56
N MET A 465 10.33 -3.02 0.58
CA MET A 465 11.35 -1.99 0.83
C MET A 465 12.55 -2.67 1.47
N VAL A 466 13.50 -3.12 0.66
CA VAL A 466 14.65 -3.95 1.06
C VAL A 466 15.91 -3.46 0.36
N GLY A 467 17.06 -4.14 0.52
CA GLY A 467 18.24 -3.96 -0.36
C GLY A 467 18.59 -2.49 -0.65
N TYR A 468 18.31 -2.03 -1.89
CA TYR A 468 18.61 -0.67 -2.32
C TYR A 468 17.84 0.39 -1.53
N GLU A 469 16.57 0.15 -1.21
CA GLU A 469 15.73 1.07 -0.45
C GLU A 469 16.17 1.22 1.01
N LEU A 470 16.80 0.18 1.59
CA LEU A 470 17.33 0.22 2.96
C LEU A 470 18.75 0.80 3.04
N LEU A 471 19.55 0.65 1.98
CA LEU A 471 20.99 0.99 1.99
C LEU A 471 21.33 2.24 1.16
N ALA A 472 20.40 2.76 0.35
CA ALA A 472 20.65 3.89 -0.54
C ALA A 472 19.48 4.89 -0.59
N GLU A 473 18.49 4.68 -1.47
CA GLU A 473 17.39 5.62 -1.71
C GLU A 473 16.11 4.85 -2.00
N VAL A 474 14.97 5.35 -1.50
CA VAL A 474 13.67 4.70 -1.75
C VAL A 474 13.35 4.70 -3.25
N GLN A 475 12.78 3.59 -3.72
CA GLN A 475 12.48 3.39 -5.14
C GLN A 475 11.06 2.88 -5.34
N ARG A 476 10.40 3.42 -6.38
CA ARG A 476 9.07 2.99 -6.83
C ARG A 476 9.02 2.59 -8.30
N ASP A 477 8.19 1.59 -8.58
CA ASP A 477 8.04 0.98 -9.91
C ASP A 477 6.91 1.63 -10.73
N LEU A 478 5.79 1.96 -10.09
CA LEU A 478 4.61 2.60 -10.70
C LEU A 478 4.76 4.11 -10.61
N VAL A 479 4.45 4.93 -11.62
CA VAL A 479 4.49 6.40 -11.46
C VAL A 479 3.31 6.92 -10.61
N PRO A 480 3.48 7.99 -9.80
CA PRO A 480 2.40 8.55 -8.96
C PRO A 480 1.12 8.90 -9.72
N GLU A 481 1.25 9.43 -10.94
CA GLU A 481 0.12 9.81 -11.77
C GLU A 481 -0.75 8.60 -12.11
N LYS A 482 -0.13 7.49 -12.51
CA LYS A 482 -0.84 6.26 -12.85
C LYS A 482 -1.48 5.62 -11.62
N ALA A 483 -0.83 5.70 -10.45
CA ALA A 483 -1.42 5.24 -9.20
C ALA A 483 -2.70 6.03 -8.86
N ALA A 484 -2.66 7.36 -9.02
CA ALA A 484 -3.82 8.21 -8.78
C ALA A 484 -4.97 7.89 -9.74
N ASP A 485 -4.68 7.67 -11.03
CA ASP A 485 -5.70 7.26 -12.02
C ASP A 485 -6.42 5.96 -11.63
N LEU A 486 -5.65 4.95 -11.22
CA LEU A 486 -6.22 3.66 -10.80
C LEU A 486 -7.09 3.80 -9.54
N LEU A 487 -6.61 4.54 -8.53
CA LEU A 487 -7.38 4.79 -7.31
C LEU A 487 -8.65 5.59 -7.58
N ARG A 488 -8.58 6.61 -8.44
CA ARG A 488 -9.74 7.43 -8.82
C ARG A 488 -10.81 6.61 -9.51
N GLN A 489 -10.43 5.68 -10.40
CA GLN A 489 -11.36 4.74 -11.03
C GLN A 489 -11.99 3.77 -10.01
N ALA A 490 -11.24 3.36 -8.99
CA ALA A 490 -11.72 2.49 -7.93
C ALA A 490 -12.67 3.22 -6.95
N ALA A 491 -12.44 4.50 -6.69
CA ALA A 491 -13.20 5.35 -5.76
C ALA A 491 -14.64 5.63 -6.23
N ILE A 492 -14.89 5.65 -7.54
CA ILE A 492 -16.23 5.92 -8.13
C ILE A 492 -17.19 4.76 -7.87
N LYS A 493 -16.67 3.55 -7.60
CA LYS A 493 -17.47 2.33 -7.44
C LYS A 493 -17.91 2.18 -5.99
N LYS A 494 -19.12 1.62 -5.79
CA LYS A 494 -19.49 1.08 -4.48
C LYS A 494 -18.47 0.04 -4.05
N HIS A 495 -18.24 -0.05 -2.74
CA HIS A 495 -17.38 -1.08 -2.14
C HIS A 495 -17.73 -2.46 -2.71
N TYR A 496 -16.73 -3.27 -3.08
CA TYR A 496 -16.92 -4.51 -3.83
C TYR A 496 -17.88 -5.49 -3.14
N LEU A 497 -17.82 -5.62 -1.80
CA LEU A 497 -18.78 -6.39 -1.00
C LEU A 497 -20.23 -5.88 -1.01
N LYS A 498 -20.47 -4.64 -1.45
CA LYS A 498 -21.79 -4.00 -1.54
C LYS A 498 -22.28 -3.86 -3.00
N ARG A 499 -21.54 -4.40 -3.98
CA ARG A 499 -21.99 -4.46 -5.37
C ARG A 499 -22.95 -5.65 -5.49
N VAL A 500 -24.21 -5.39 -5.83
CA VAL A 500 -25.19 -6.45 -6.09
C VAL A 500 -24.71 -7.24 -7.32
N CYS A 501 -24.71 -8.57 -7.23
CA CYS A 501 -24.43 -9.47 -8.36
C CYS A 501 -25.42 -9.27 -9.50
#